data_AF-A0A507QKQ8-F1
#
_entry.id   AF-A0A507QKQ8-F1
#
_cell.length_a   1.000
_cell.length_b   1.000
_cell.length_c   1.000
_cell.angle_alpha   90.00
_cell.angle_beta   90.00
_cell.angle_gamma   90.00
#
_symmetry.space_group_name_H-M   'P 1'
#
loop_
_entity.id
_entity.type
_entity.pdbx_description
1 polymer ?
#
loop_
_entity_poly.entity_id
_entity_poly.type
_entity_poly.pdbx_seq_one_letter_code
_entity_poly.pdbx_strand_id
1 'polypeptide(L)'
;MAADITRLLKSVNLISPRDLQTIHSWTATVPTYVYQTLNEQFEGTFSENAEQEVVFTSAGSMTYRELDDPSTILAVRLMKLGVKPNTPWCPTS
;
A
#
# COMPACT_ATOMS: atom_id res chain seq x y z
N MET A 1 -7.62 -40.15 31.16
CA MET A 1 -6.68 -39.14 30.65
C MET A 1 -6.83 -37.90 31.51
N ALA A 2 -5.88 -37.65 32.42
CA ALA A 2 -5.92 -36.48 33.28
C ALA A 2 -5.58 -35.24 32.45
N ALA A 3 -6.44 -34.22 32.49
CA ALA A 3 -6.11 -32.91 31.94
C ALA A 3 -4.93 -32.36 32.73
N ASP A 4 -3.81 -32.12 32.04
CA ASP A 4 -2.58 -31.60 32.62
C ASP A 4 -2.79 -30.14 33.05
N ILE A 5 -3.07 -29.94 34.35
CA ILE A 5 -3.34 -28.63 34.95
C ILE A 5 -2.09 -27.75 35.08
N THR A 6 -0.89 -28.28 34.79
CA THR A 6 0.37 -27.53 34.87
C THR A 6 0.72 -26.83 33.55
N ARG A 7 -0.05 -27.08 32.49
CA ARG A 7 0.15 -26.50 31.18
C ARG A 7 -0.18 -25.00 31.20
N LEU A 8 0.79 -24.18 30.77
CA LEU A 8 0.59 -22.73 30.63
C LEU A 8 -0.54 -22.45 29.62
N LEU A 9 -1.49 -21.60 29.99
CA LEU A 9 -2.64 -21.23 29.16
C LEU A 9 -2.24 -20.75 27.75
N LYS A 10 -1.09 -20.06 27.65
CA LYS A 10 -0.51 -19.60 26.37
C LYS A 10 -0.23 -20.72 25.35
N SER A 11 -0.10 -21.96 25.81
CA SER A 11 0.23 -23.10 24.96
C SER A 11 -1.00 -23.84 24.46
N VAL A 12 -2.21 -23.49 24.94
CA VAL A 12 -3.46 -24.11 24.49
C VAL A 12 -3.77 -23.61 23.08
N ASN A 13 -3.74 -24.52 22.12
CA ASN A 13 -4.18 -24.21 20.76
C ASN A 13 -5.72 -24.28 20.71
N LEU A 14 -6.36 -23.14 20.49
CA LEU A 14 -7.81 -23.02 20.38
C LEU A 14 -8.32 -23.19 18.94
N ILE A 15 -7.42 -23.16 17.96
CA ILE A 15 -7.75 -23.21 16.54
C ILE A 15 -8.05 -24.66 16.16
N SER A 16 -9.24 -24.91 15.62
CA SER A 16 -9.61 -26.25 15.14
C SER A 16 -8.96 -26.57 13.79
N PRO A 17 -8.85 -27.86 13.41
CA PRO A 17 -8.35 -28.25 12.09
C PRO A 17 -9.15 -27.64 10.92
N ARG A 18 -10.45 -27.39 11.12
CA ARG A 18 -11.31 -26.72 10.13
C ARG A 18 -10.92 -25.25 9.99
N ASP A 19 -10.68 -24.56 11.11
CA ASP A 19 -10.26 -23.15 11.10
C ASP A 19 -8.90 -22.98 10.42
N LEU A 20 -7.97 -23.94 10.63
CA LEU A 20 -6.70 -23.96 9.91
C LEU A 20 -6.89 -24.08 8.40
N GLN A 21 -7.79 -24.95 7.92
CA GLN A 21 -8.10 -25.05 6.49
C GLN A 21 -8.66 -23.73 5.93
N THR A 22 -9.52 -23.04 6.69
CA THR A 22 -10.04 -21.72 6.31
C THR A 22 -8.94 -20.66 6.27
N ILE A 23 -8.03 -20.64 7.26
CA ILE A 23 -6.88 -19.72 7.27
C ILE A 23 -5.96 -19.99 6.07
N HIS A 24 -5.73 -21.26 5.76
CA HIS A 24 -4.91 -21.65 4.61
C HIS A 24 -5.55 -21.30 3.28
N SER A 25 -6.87 -21.41 3.13
CA SER A 25 -7.54 -21.00 1.89
C SER A 25 -7.47 -19.49 1.66
N TRP A 26 -7.45 -18.68 2.73
CA TRP A 26 -7.30 -17.23 2.64
C TRP A 26 -5.85 -16.79 2.37
N THR A 27 -4.87 -17.57 2.82
CA THR A 27 -3.42 -17.27 2.67
C THR A 27 -2.75 -18.05 1.54
N ALA A 28 -3.52 -18.83 0.77
CA ALA A 28 -3.02 -19.72 -0.27
C ALA A 28 -2.22 -18.99 -1.37
N THR A 29 -2.54 -17.72 -1.60
CA THR A 29 -1.87 -16.91 -2.62
C THR A 29 -1.24 -15.70 -1.95
N VAL A 30 0.05 -15.79 -1.68
CA VAL A 30 0.85 -14.62 -1.34
C VAL A 30 1.27 -13.98 -2.66
N PRO A 31 0.82 -12.75 -2.98
CA PRO A 31 1.28 -12.07 -4.18
C PRO A 31 2.80 -11.86 -4.10
N THR A 32 3.48 -12.04 -5.22
CA THR A 32 4.91 -11.75 -5.33
C THR A 32 5.14 -10.28 -5.03
N TYR A 33 6.08 -9.99 -4.12
CA TYR A 33 6.43 -8.62 -3.81
C TYR A 33 7.07 -7.96 -5.03
N VAL A 34 6.51 -6.84 -5.47
CA VAL A 34 7.09 -6.01 -6.53
C VAL A 34 7.87 -4.90 -5.84
N TYR A 35 9.19 -4.91 -5.99
CA TYR A 35 10.06 -3.83 -5.53
C TYR A 35 10.03 -2.66 -6.52
N GLN A 36 8.85 -2.07 -6.69
CA GLN A 36 8.66 -0.86 -7.49
C GLN A 36 7.81 0.13 -6.69
N THR A 37 8.17 1.39 -6.78
CA THR A 37 7.34 2.48 -6.26
C THR A 37 6.13 2.67 -7.18
N LEU A 38 5.06 3.24 -6.64
CA LEU A 38 3.90 3.60 -7.47
C LEU A 38 4.32 4.50 -8.63
N ASN A 39 5.23 5.45 -8.41
CA ASN A 39 5.74 6.33 -9.46
C ASN A 39 6.38 5.53 -10.61
N GLU A 40 7.26 4.57 -10.30
CA GLU A 40 7.89 3.70 -11.32
C GLU A 40 6.85 2.84 -12.06
N GLN A 41 5.84 2.33 -11.36
CA GLN A 41 4.76 1.56 -11.98
C GLN A 41 3.90 2.44 -12.91
N PHE A 42 3.72 3.71 -12.55
CA PHE A 42 2.89 4.65 -13.28
C PHE A 42 3.62 5.36 -14.43
N GLU A 43 4.95 5.47 -14.43
CA GLU A 43 5.70 6.10 -15.54
C GLU A 43 5.34 5.51 -16.92
N GLY A 44 5.22 4.18 -17.00
CA GLY A 44 4.78 3.49 -18.23
C GLY A 44 3.34 3.84 -18.61
N THR A 45 2.44 3.82 -17.63
CA THR A 45 1.02 4.16 -17.85
C THR A 45 0.83 5.63 -18.22
N PHE A 46 1.57 6.55 -17.60
CA PHE A 46 1.54 7.98 -17.89
C PHE A 46 2.06 8.26 -19.30
N SER A 47 3.11 7.57 -19.73
CA SER A 47 3.65 7.70 -21.09
C SER A 47 2.68 7.17 -22.15
N GLU A 48 2.07 6.01 -21.92
CA GLU A 48 1.12 5.39 -22.85
C GLU A 48 -0.23 6.11 -22.91
N ASN A 49 -0.65 6.73 -21.82
CA ASN A 49 -1.96 7.39 -21.68
C ASN A 49 -1.83 8.91 -21.46
N ALA A 50 -0.76 9.53 -21.97
CA ALA A 50 -0.42 10.93 -21.71
C ALA A 50 -1.57 11.92 -21.96
N GLU A 51 -2.37 11.68 -22.99
CA GLU A 51 -3.52 12.51 -23.39
C GLU A 51 -4.85 12.06 -22.77
N GLN A 52 -4.85 10.99 -21.96
CA GLN A 52 -6.05 10.53 -21.27
C GLN A 52 -6.32 11.40 -20.04
N GLU A 53 -7.59 11.74 -19.84
CA GLU A 53 -8.06 12.48 -18.67
C GLU A 53 -7.87 11.63 -17.40
N VAL A 54 -7.08 12.13 -16.44
CA VAL A 54 -6.79 11.45 -15.17
C VAL A 54 -7.60 12.03 -14.01
N VAL A 55 -7.90 13.32 -14.08
CA VAL A 55 -8.64 14.04 -13.04
C VAL A 55 -9.75 14.83 -13.71
N PHE A 56 -10.99 14.58 -13.28
CA PHE A 56 -12.15 15.38 -13.66
C PHE A 56 -12.73 16.03 -12.40
N THR A 57 -12.85 17.35 -12.42
CA THR A 57 -13.44 18.15 -11.34
C THR A 57 -14.49 19.09 -11.90
N SER A 58 -15.34 19.64 -11.02
CA SER A 58 -16.29 20.68 -11.42
C SER A 58 -15.62 21.96 -11.95
N ALA A 59 -14.33 22.16 -11.67
CA ALA A 59 -13.55 23.31 -12.13
C ALA A 59 -12.81 23.05 -13.45
N GLY A 60 -12.80 21.80 -13.94
CA GLY A 60 -12.11 21.41 -15.16
C GLY A 60 -11.51 20.02 -15.06
N SER A 61 -10.86 19.61 -16.14
CA SER A 61 -10.20 18.33 -16.23
C SER A 61 -8.72 18.46 -16.58
N MET A 62 -7.97 17.41 -16.27
CA MET A 62 -6.53 17.36 -16.42
C MET A 62 -6.13 15.99 -16.94
N THR A 63 -5.22 15.98 -17.91
CA THR A 63 -4.62 14.78 -18.49
C THR A 63 -3.42 14.29 -17.68
N TYR A 64 -2.98 13.05 -17.89
CA TYR A 64 -1.77 12.52 -17.25
C TYR A 64 -0.55 13.40 -17.51
N ARG A 65 -0.40 13.94 -18.74
CA ARG A 65 0.69 14.85 -19.10
C ARG A 65 0.64 16.17 -18.33
N GLU A 66 -0.55 16.72 -18.14
CA GLU A 66 -0.71 18.00 -17.43
C GLU A 66 -0.53 17.86 -15.91
N LEU A 67 -0.71 16.64 -15.38
CA LEU A 67 -0.51 16.35 -13.96
C LEU A 67 0.97 16.11 -13.59
N ASP A 68 1.80 15.64 -14.53
CA ASP A 68 3.17 15.20 -14.26
C ASP A 68 4.09 16.35 -13.78
N ASP A 69 4.13 17.45 -14.52
CA ASP A 69 4.93 18.65 -14.20
C ASP A 69 4.62 19.22 -12.80
N PRO A 70 3.35 19.57 -12.46
CA PRO A 70 3.03 20.11 -11.13
C PRO A 70 3.27 19.09 -10.01
N SER A 71 3.07 17.79 -10.27
CA SER A 71 3.35 16.73 -9.29
C SER A 71 4.84 16.64 -8.98
N THR A 72 5.69 16.72 -10.00
CA THR A 72 7.15 16.76 -9.85
C THR A 72 7.60 17.99 -9.08
N ILE A 73 7.06 19.17 -9.40
CA ILE A 73 7.36 20.42 -8.69
C ILE A 73 6.95 20.31 -7.21
N LEU A 74 5.76 19.77 -6.94
CA LEU A 74 5.27 19.56 -5.58
C LEU A 74 6.17 18.60 -4.80
N ALA A 75 6.57 17.47 -5.41
CA ALA A 75 7.47 16.50 -4.79
C ALA A 75 8.82 17.15 -4.41
N VAL A 76 9.42 17.93 -5.32
CA VAL A 76 10.65 18.69 -5.04
C VAL A 76 10.46 19.68 -3.89
N ARG A 77 9.30 20.36 -3.83
CA ARG A 77 9.01 21.30 -2.75
C ARG A 77 8.83 20.59 -1.40
N LEU A 78 8.15 19.45 -1.37
CA LEU A 78 7.98 18.62 -0.16
C LEU A 78 9.34 18.12 0.36
N MET A 79 10.23 17.68 -0.54
CA MET A 79 11.60 17.30 -0.17
C MET A 79 12.37 18.47 0.45
N LYS A 80 12.24 19.68 -0.10
CA LYS A 80 12.85 20.89 0.48
C LYS A 80 12.29 21.26 1.86
N LEU A 81 11.03 20.92 2.14
CA LEU A 81 10.40 21.10 3.45
C LEU A 81 10.81 20.02 4.47
N GLY A 82 11.67 19.08 4.08
CA GLY A 82 12.21 18.06 4.97
C GLY A 82 11.49 16.72 4.92
N VAL A 83 10.53 16.54 4.00
CA VAL A 83 9.89 15.23 3.77
C VAL A 83 10.91 14.29 3.14
N LYS A 84 11.18 13.18 3.82
CA LYS A 84 12.05 12.08 3.36
C LYS A 84 11.22 10.80 3.14
N PRO A 85 11.71 9.85 2.33
CA PRO A 85 11.14 8.50 2.32
C PRO A 85 11.07 7.95 3.75
N ASN A 86 9.95 7.30 4.10
CA ASN A 86 9.67 6.80 5.45
C ASN A 86 9.60 7.86 6.56
N THR A 87 9.33 9.12 6.22
CA THR A 87 8.98 10.11 7.26
C THR A 87 7.60 9.74 7.80
N PRO A 88 7.46 9.40 9.09
CA PRO A 88 6.15 9.19 9.67
C PRO A 88 5.39 10.51 9.57
N TRP A 89 4.22 10.46 8.95
CA TRP A 89 3.34 11.62 8.89
C TRP A 89 2.97 12.01 10.33
N CYS A 90 3.47 13.17 10.77
CA CYS A 90 3.10 13.77 12.05
C CYS A 90 2.16 14.94 11.75
N PRO A 91 0.86 14.87 12.11
CA PRO A 91 -0.14 15.89 11.78
C PRO A 91 0.05 17.26 12.45
N THR A 92 1.09 17.48 13.25
CA THR A 92 1.23 18.69 14.07
C THR A 92 2.67 19.18 14.07
N SER A 93 3.00 20.05 13.11
CA SER A 93 4.12 20.99 13.23
C SER A 93 3.78 22.30 12.53
#